data_AF-F6HV38-F1
#
_entry.id   AF-F6HV38-F1
#
_cell.length_a   1.000
_cell.length_b   1.000
_cell.length_c   1.000
_cell.angle_alpha   90.00
_cell.angle_beta   90.00
_cell.angle_gamma   90.00
#
_symmetry.space_group_name_H-M   'P 1'
#
loop_
_entity.id
_entity.type
_entity.pdbx_description
1 polymer ?
#
loop_
_entity_poly.entity_id
_entity_poly.type
_entity_poly.pdbx_seq_one_letter_code
_entity_poly.pdbx_strand_id
1 'polypeptide(L)' 'MDLQTVATHEIGHLLGLAHTPVQEAVMYAIISPGSTKGLNQDDIDGIRALYAG' A
#
# COMPACT_ATOMS: atom_id res chain seq x y z
N MET A 1 5.41 -10.47 -11.51
CA MET A 1 4.74 -10.17 -10.24
C MET A 1 5.87 -9.92 -9.25
N ASP A 2 5.90 -8.73 -8.65
CA ASP A 2 6.96 -8.37 -7.69
C ASP A 2 6.53 -8.77 -6.28
N LEU A 3 7.29 -9.71 -5.68
CA LEU A 3 7.01 -10.21 -4.34
C LEU A 3 7.12 -9.09 -3.30
N GLN A 4 8.02 -8.12 -3.50
CA GLN A 4 8.18 -7.00 -2.59
C GLN A 4 6.91 -6.16 -2.53
N THR A 5 6.37 -5.74 -3.68
CA THR A 5 5.13 -4.96 -3.77
C THR A 5 3.95 -5.69 -3.10
N VAL A 6 3.79 -6.99 -3.33
CA VAL A 6 2.72 -7.79 -2.69
C VAL A 6 2.93 -7.86 -1.17
N ALA A 7 4.16 -8.16 -0.71
CA ALA A 7 4.45 -8.22 0.72
C ALA A 7 4.20 -6.87 1.41
N THR A 8 4.54 -5.75 0.78
CA THR A 8 4.28 -4.41 1.32
C THR A 8 2.77 -4.13 1.42
N HIS A 9 1.97 -4.52 0.42
CA HIS A 9 0.50 -4.41 0.45
C HIS A 9 -0.12 -5.18 1.64
N GLU A 10 0.27 -6.44 1.80
CA GLU A 10 -0.27 -7.29 2.88
C GLU A 10 0.21 -6.84 4.27
N ILE A 11 1.44 -6.31 4.38
CA ILE A 11 1.90 -5.67 5.63
C ILE A 11 1.06 -4.42 5.92
N GLY A 12 0.68 -3.64 4.91
CA GLY A 12 -0.25 -2.52 5.09
C GLY A 12 -1.57 -2.97 5.73
N HIS A 13 -2.16 -4.06 5.23
CA HIS A 13 -3.35 -4.66 5.85
C HIS A 13 -3.11 -5.15 7.28
N LEU A 14 -1.97 -5.81 7.54
CA LEU A 14 -1.58 -6.25 8.88
C LEU A 14 -1.50 -5.07 9.86
N LEU A 15 -1.05 -3.91 9.38
CA LEU A 15 -0.95 -2.66 10.14
C LEU A 15 -2.25 -1.84 10.15
N GLY A 16 -3.34 -2.35 9.57
CA GLY A 16 -4.67 -1.72 9.63
C GLY A 16 -5.01 -0.77 8.49
N LEU A 17 -4.19 -0.69 7.44
CA LEU A 17 -4.55 0.05 6.22
C LEU A 17 -5.59 -0.74 5.40
N ALA A 18 -6.60 -0.04 4.88
CA ALA A 18 -7.57 -0.58 3.94
C ALA A 18 -7.12 -0.32 2.50
N HIS A 19 -7.82 -0.92 1.52
CA HIS A 19 -7.62 -0.57 0.13
C HIS A 19 -7.96 0.90 -0.14
N THR A 20 -7.24 1.47 -1.10
CA THR A 20 -7.42 2.86 -1.57
C THR A 20 -7.84 2.88 -3.04
N PRO A 21 -8.59 3.89 -3.51
CA PRO A 21 -8.85 4.11 -4.92
C PRO A 21 -7.65 4.72 -5.67
N VAL A 22 -6.60 5.15 -4.96
CA VAL A 22 -5.39 5.75 -5.57
C VAL A 22 -4.57 4.65 -6.24
N GLN A 23 -4.62 4.56 -7.57
CA GLN A 23 -3.96 3.49 -8.34
C GLN A 23 -2.47 3.39 -8.05
N GLU A 24 -1.81 4.50 -7.73
CA GLU A 24 -0.36 4.55 -7.51
C GLU A 24 0.08 4.22 -6.09
N ALA A 25 -0.86 4.03 -5.19
CA ALA A 25 -0.61 3.57 -3.83
C ALA A 25 -0.36 2.07 -3.79
N VAL A 26 0.47 1.64 -2.84
CA VAL A 26 0.71 0.20 -2.63
C VAL A 26 -0.55 -0.49 -2.14
N MET A 27 -1.44 0.24 -1.44
CA MET A 27 -2.74 -0.27 -0.99
C MET A 27 -3.82 -0.29 -2.08
N TYR A 28 -3.52 0.01 -3.34
CA TYR A 28 -4.48 -0.19 -4.42
C TYR A 28 -4.79 -1.70 -4.58
N ALA A 29 -6.07 -2.04 -4.69
CA ALA A 29 -6.53 -3.44 -4.65
C ALA A 29 -6.03 -4.33 -5.80
N ILE A 30 -5.54 -3.74 -6.90
CA ILE A 30 -5.12 -4.47 -8.09
C ILE A 30 -3.63 -4.21 -8.35
N ILE A 31 -2.81 -5.26 -8.23
CA ILE A 31 -1.39 -5.24 -8.58
C ILE A 31 -1.22 -5.84 -9.98
N SER A 32 -0.77 -5.03 -10.94
CA SER A 32 -0.60 -5.47 -12.32
C SER A 32 0.63 -6.38 -12.48
N PRO A 33 0.60 -7.40 -13.36
CA PRO A 33 1.77 -8.23 -13.62
C PRO A 33 2.95 -7.38 -14.12
N GLY A 34 4.07 -7.45 -13.39
CA GLY A 34 5.28 -6.71 -13.75
C GLY A 34 5.35 -5.28 -13.22
N SER A 35 4.33 -4.81 -12.48
CA SER A 35 4.42 -3.53 -11.76
C SER A 35 5.23 -3.69 -10.47
N THR A 36 6.08 -2.72 -10.20
CA THR A 36 6.68 -2.47 -8.89
C THR A 36 6.09 -1.17 -8.33
N LYS A 37 5.74 -1.13 -7.05
CA LYS A 37 5.26 0.09 -6.39
C LYS A 37 6.11 0.40 -5.15
N GLY A 38 6.55 1.65 -5.05
CA GLY A 38 7.07 2.21 -3.81
C GLY A 38 5.94 2.78 -2.96
N LEU A 39 6.29 3.33 -1.78
CA LEU A 39 5.31 4.02 -0.95
C LEU A 39 4.80 5.28 -1.64
N ASN A 40 3.49 5.42 -1.69
CA ASN A 40 2.80 6.63 -2.11
C ASN A 40 2.51 7.54 -0.90
N GLN A 41 2.24 8.82 -1.16
CA GLN A 41 1.83 9.75 -0.12
C GLN A 41 0.54 9.28 0.59
N ASP A 42 -0.40 8.65 -0.14
CA ASP A 42 -1.62 8.06 0.41
C ASP A 42 -1.31 6.97 1.48
N ASP A 43 -0.33 6.10 1.20
CA ASP A 43 0.12 5.06 2.14
C ASP A 43 0.76 5.68 3.40
N ILE A 44 1.57 6.74 3.20
CA ILE A 44 2.26 7.46 4.28
C ILE A 44 1.26 8.20 5.17
N ASP A 45 0.27 8.87 4.59
CA ASP A 45 -0.74 9.60 5.33
C ASP A 45 -1.66 8.64 6.09
N GLY A 46 -2.04 7.52 5.46
CA GLY A 46 -2.82 6.47 6.10
C GLY A 46 -2.15 5.89 7.33
N ILE A 47 -0.87 5.52 7.25
CA ILE A 47 -0.17 4.94 8.40
C ILE A 47 0.07 5.96 9.52
N ARG A 48 0.30 7.23 9.16
CA ARG A 48 0.43 8.32 10.13
C ARG A 48 -0.88 8.61 10.84
N ALA A 49 -2.02 8.56 10.14
CA ALA A 49 -3.32 8.73 10.77
C ALA A 49 -3.62 7.65 11.82
N LEU A 50 -3.10 6.43 11.63
CA LEU A 50 -3.27 5.32 12.58
C LEU A 50 -2.33 5.39 13.79
N TYR A 51 -1.09 5.86 13.61
CA TYR A 51 -0.03 5.66 14.61
C TYR A 51 0.79 6.90 14.99
N ALA A 52 0.69 8.01 14.25
CA ALA A 52 1.54 9.19 14.42
C ALA A 52 0.76 10.45 14.77
N GLY A 53 -0.35 10.29 15.51
CA GLY A 53 -1.15 11.40 16.05
C GLY A 53 -0.36 12.32 16.97
#